data_AF-A0A9E2J8I6-F1
#
_entry.id   AF-A0A9E2J8I6-F1
#
_cell.length_a   1.000
_cell.length_b   1.000
_cell.length_c   1.000
_cell.angle_alpha   90.00
_cell.angle_beta   90.00
_cell.angle_gamma   90.00
#
_symmetry.space_group_name_H-M   'P 1'
#
loop_
_entity.id
_entity.type
_entity.pdbx_description
1 polymer ?
#
loop_
_entity_poly.entity_id
_entity_poly.type
_entity_poly.pdbx_seq_one_letter_code
_entity_poly.pdbx_strand_id
1 'polypeptide(L)'
;MKIFLPYLLFLGVLVLGITNCSSSEKSSDSMKIEEAPPPLSPGTAAVEAEVVSSSDSENGTVYKIKILKVLEYGSSTPSLAEDSEMETLLSKSLAENNNIENGKKFKFILRSGSPLGEESKNSNWIISKIYQ
;
A
#
# COMPACT_ATOMS: atom_id res chain seq x y z
N MET A 1 -34.78 -38.16 -32.78
CA MET A 1 -34.67 -37.76 -34.20
C MET A 1 -33.91 -36.45 -34.24
N LYS A 2 -32.65 -36.45 -34.71
CA LYS A 2 -32.22 -35.90 -36.02
C LYS A 2 -32.49 -34.37 -36.05
N ILE A 3 -31.52 -33.46 -36.15
CA ILE A 3 -30.34 -33.43 -37.02
C ILE A 3 -29.16 -32.74 -36.32
N PHE A 4 -28.00 -33.38 -36.42
CA PHE A 4 -26.66 -32.87 -36.14
C PHE A 4 -25.95 -32.72 -37.51
N LEU A 5 -24.90 -31.89 -37.57
CA LEU A 5 -23.92 -31.66 -38.67
C LEU A 5 -24.33 -30.67 -39.79
N PRO A 6 -23.37 -30.09 -40.56
CA PRO A 6 -21.98 -29.70 -40.22
C PRO A 6 -21.46 -28.43 -40.96
N TYR A 7 -20.18 -28.10 -40.73
CA TYR A 7 -19.22 -27.55 -41.71
C TYR A 7 -19.45 -26.14 -42.28
N LEU A 8 -18.55 -25.21 -41.93
CA LEU A 8 -18.00 -24.33 -42.95
C LEU A 8 -16.53 -24.04 -42.67
N LEU A 9 -15.69 -24.79 -43.40
CA LEU A 9 -14.31 -24.46 -43.72
C LEU A 9 -14.26 -23.08 -44.40
N PHE A 10 -13.36 -22.20 -43.95
CA PHE A 10 -12.68 -21.30 -44.87
C PHE A 10 -11.19 -21.29 -44.58
N LEU A 11 -10.48 -22.05 -45.42
CA LEU A 11 -9.10 -21.80 -45.81
C LEU A 11 -9.00 -20.39 -46.40
N GLY A 12 -7.95 -19.65 -46.02
CA GLY A 12 -7.60 -18.38 -46.64
C GLY A 12 -6.12 -18.07 -46.43
N VAL A 13 -5.30 -18.65 -47.30
CA VAL A 13 -3.84 -18.57 -47.35
C VAL A 13 -3.38 -17.25 -47.99
N LEU A 14 -2.48 -16.55 -47.31
CA LEU A 14 -1.26 -15.86 -47.79
C LEU A 14 -1.35 -14.88 -48.98
N VAL A 15 -0.99 -13.61 -48.76
CA VAL A 15 -0.13 -12.84 -49.71
C VAL A 15 0.84 -11.93 -48.93
N LEU A 16 2.12 -12.12 -49.22
CA LEU A 16 3.27 -11.31 -48.84
C LEU A 16 3.20 -9.91 -49.47
N GLY A 17 3.48 -8.88 -48.67
CA GLY A 17 3.78 -7.54 -49.15
C GLY A 17 5.09 -7.05 -48.55
N ILE A 18 6.22 -7.34 -49.22
CA ILE A 18 7.49 -6.65 -49.01
C ILE A 18 7.49 -5.38 -49.88
N THR A 19 7.41 -4.21 -49.25
CA THR A 19 7.83 -2.95 -49.88
C THR A 19 8.82 -2.26 -48.95
N ASN A 20 10.01 -2.09 -49.50
CA ASN A 20 11.20 -1.54 -48.91
C ASN A 20 11.17 0.00 -48.90
N CYS A 21 11.94 0.58 -47.97
CA CYS A 21 12.43 1.96 -47.94
C CYS A 21 11.43 3.12 -47.77
N SER A 22 11.55 3.82 -46.64
CA SER A 22 12.17 5.15 -46.58
C SER A 22 11.54 5.98 -45.47
N SER A 23 12.24 6.09 -44.34
CA SER A 23 12.68 7.37 -43.80
C SER A 23 13.21 7.12 -42.40
N SER A 24 14.48 7.43 -42.23
CA SER A 24 15.16 7.43 -40.95
C SER A 24 14.64 8.61 -40.13
N GLU A 25 13.62 8.41 -39.32
CA GLU A 25 13.32 9.31 -38.21
C GLU A 25 13.66 8.60 -36.91
N LYS A 26 14.71 9.12 -36.25
CA LYS A 26 15.05 8.83 -34.86
C LYS A 26 13.82 9.10 -34.00
N SER A 27 12.98 8.08 -33.83
CA SER A 27 12.06 8.05 -32.71
C SER A 27 12.94 7.88 -31.48
N SER A 28 13.20 9.00 -30.81
CA SER A 28 13.61 9.02 -29.42
C SER A 28 12.53 8.28 -28.64
N ASP A 29 12.70 6.97 -28.51
CA ASP A 29 11.98 6.12 -27.58
C ASP A 29 12.35 6.61 -26.18
N SER A 30 11.67 7.66 -25.76
CA SER A 30 11.69 8.15 -24.41
C SER A 30 10.97 7.09 -23.60
N MET A 31 11.71 6.03 -23.22
CA MET A 31 11.38 5.19 -22.09
C MET A 31 11.03 6.15 -20.96
N LYS A 32 9.74 6.28 -20.69
CA LYS A 32 9.24 7.00 -19.53
C LYS A 32 9.71 6.15 -18.36
N ILE A 33 10.90 6.47 -17.85
CA ILE A 33 11.41 5.89 -16.60
C ILE A 33 10.39 6.34 -15.57
N GLU A 34 9.51 5.42 -15.17
CA GLU A 34 8.62 5.64 -14.05
C GLU A 34 9.53 5.76 -12.83
N GLU A 35 9.66 6.99 -12.33
CA GLU A 35 10.50 7.30 -11.19
C GLU A 35 10.00 6.45 -10.02
N ALA A 36 10.89 5.65 -9.44
CA ALA A 36 10.53 4.81 -8.30
C ALA A 36 9.94 5.68 -7.20
N PRO A 37 8.88 5.22 -6.51
CA PRO A 37 8.28 5.99 -5.43
C PRO A 37 9.37 6.38 -4.42
N PRO A 38 9.32 7.61 -3.87
CA PRO A 38 10.34 8.07 -2.95
C PRO A 38 10.37 7.15 -1.72
N PRO A 39 11.56 6.82 -1.20
CA PRO A 39 11.69 5.94 -0.06
C PRO A 39 11.03 6.54 1.19
N LEU A 40 10.55 5.67 2.09
CA LEU A 40 10.02 6.09 3.38
C LEU A 40 11.06 6.82 4.24
N SER A 41 10.60 7.81 5.01
CA SER A 41 11.43 8.55 5.95
C SER A 41 12.10 7.64 6.99
N PRO A 42 13.28 8.00 7.51
CA PRO A 42 13.93 7.21 8.54
C PRO A 42 13.06 7.00 9.78
N GLY A 43 13.11 5.80 10.37
CA GLY A 43 12.30 5.45 11.56
C GLY A 43 10.82 5.27 11.27
N THR A 44 10.41 5.08 10.01
CA THR A 44 9.02 4.81 9.64
C THR A 44 8.84 3.46 8.94
N ALA A 45 7.65 2.86 9.08
CA ALA A 45 7.23 1.66 8.38
C ALA A 45 5.84 1.86 7.78
N ALA A 46 5.63 1.40 6.55
CA ALA A 46 4.31 1.23 5.97
C ALA A 46 3.79 -0.17 6.32
N VAL A 47 2.60 -0.25 6.91
CA VAL A 47 2.00 -1.52 7.32
C VAL A 47 0.55 -1.59 6.88
N GLU A 48 0.08 -2.80 6.60
CA GLU A 48 -1.34 -3.13 6.61
C GLU A 48 -1.66 -3.70 7.99
N ALA A 49 -2.63 -3.10 8.68
CA ALA A 49 -3.00 -3.51 10.02
C ALA A 49 -4.51 -3.48 10.23
N GLU A 50 -4.99 -4.37 11.10
CA GLU A 50 -6.36 -4.38 11.57
C GLU A 50 -6.46 -3.63 12.90
N VAL A 51 -7.48 -2.79 13.05
CA VAL A 51 -7.74 -2.09 14.31
C VAL A 51 -8.50 -3.02 15.24
N VAL A 52 -7.88 -3.41 16.35
CA VAL A 52 -8.48 -4.34 17.33
C VAL A 52 -9.39 -3.58 18.29
N SER A 53 -8.90 -2.47 18.82
CA SER A 53 -9.65 -1.61 19.75
C SER A 53 -9.08 -0.19 19.75
N SER A 54 -9.86 0.76 20.25
CA SER A 54 -9.47 2.15 20.45
C SER A 54 -9.85 2.64 21.84
N SER A 55 -9.06 3.56 22.38
CA SER A 55 -9.35 4.29 23.61
C SER A 55 -8.92 5.73 23.48
N ASP A 56 -9.82 6.66 23.83
CA ASP A 56 -9.51 8.07 23.81
C ASP A 56 -8.57 8.46 24.95
N SER A 57 -7.70 9.42 24.66
CA SER A 57 -6.70 9.97 25.57
C SER A 57 -6.65 11.50 25.43
N GLU A 58 -6.03 12.21 26.38
CA GLU A 58 -5.92 13.67 26.34
C GLU A 58 -5.21 14.15 25.06
N ASN A 59 -4.21 13.39 24.61
CA ASN A 59 -3.35 13.73 23.47
C ASN A 59 -3.80 13.14 22.13
N GLY A 60 -4.85 12.32 22.10
CA GLY A 60 -5.32 11.67 20.89
C GLY A 60 -6.14 10.42 21.14
N THR A 61 -6.06 9.47 20.21
CA THR A 61 -6.69 8.15 20.36
C THR A 61 -5.60 7.09 20.32
N VAL A 62 -5.56 6.25 21.35
CA VAL A 62 -4.69 5.08 21.39
C VAL A 62 -5.40 3.95 20.66
N TYR A 63 -4.76 3.40 19.64
CA TYR A 63 -5.24 2.25 18.89
C TYR A 63 -4.40 1.04 19.21
N LYS A 64 -5.07 -0.06 19.57
CA LYS A 64 -4.47 -1.39 19.53
C LYS A 64 -4.65 -1.92 18.11
N ILE A 65 -3.54 -2.15 17.41
CA ILE A 65 -3.56 -2.67 16.04
C ILE A 65 -2.88 -4.03 15.98
N LYS A 66 -3.37 -4.90 15.09
CA LYS A 66 -2.71 -6.14 14.71
C LYS A 66 -2.02 -5.92 13.36
N ILE A 67 -0.69 -6.05 13.32
CA ILE A 67 0.07 -5.95 12.08
C ILE A 67 -0.23 -7.19 11.24
N LEU A 68 -0.84 -7.01 10.07
CA LEU A 68 -1.12 -8.12 9.15
C LEU A 68 0.05 -8.31 8.19
N LYS A 69 0.65 -7.20 7.74
CA LYS A 69 1.76 -7.22 6.79
C LYS A 69 2.59 -5.97 6.90
N VAL A 70 3.91 -6.10 6.83
CA VAL A 70 4.80 -4.95 6.62
C VAL A 70 5.04 -4.76 5.13
N LEU A 71 4.69 -3.58 4.62
CA LEU A 71 4.77 -3.26 3.19
C LEU A 71 6.15 -2.72 2.83
N GLU A 72 6.69 -1.83 3.66
CA GLU A 72 7.97 -1.16 3.42
C GLU A 72 8.58 -0.65 4.73
N TYR A 73 9.91 -0.67 4.82
CA TYR A 73 10.67 -0.05 5.90
C TYR A 73 11.46 1.15 5.39
N GLY A 74 11.35 2.27 6.09
CA GLY A 74 12.34 3.34 6.04
C GLY A 74 13.67 2.91 6.67
N SER A 75 14.72 3.67 6.41
CA SER A 75 16.03 3.44 7.03
C SER A 75 15.97 3.60 8.55
N SER A 76 16.76 2.82 9.30
CA SER A 76 16.83 2.92 10.77
C SER A 76 15.49 2.68 11.49
N THR A 77 14.54 2.01 10.84
CA THR A 77 13.26 1.64 11.44
C THR A 77 13.41 0.35 12.25
N PRO A 78 12.96 0.31 13.51
CA PRO A 78 12.93 -0.93 14.29
C PRO A 78 12.05 -1.99 13.61
N SER A 79 12.45 -3.26 13.73
CA SER A 79 11.68 -4.37 13.14
C SER A 79 10.29 -4.44 13.77
N LEU A 80 9.29 -4.71 12.94
CA LEU A 80 7.91 -4.98 13.34
C LEU A 80 7.63 -6.46 13.08
N ALA A 81 6.99 -7.14 14.03
CA ALA A 81 6.59 -8.53 13.83
C ALA A 81 5.22 -8.58 13.15
N GLU A 82 5.12 -9.32 12.06
CA GLU A 82 3.81 -9.66 11.47
C GLU A 82 3.01 -10.52 12.45
N ASP A 83 1.68 -10.45 12.36
CA ASP A 83 0.71 -11.03 13.28
C ASP A 83 0.80 -10.59 14.74
N SER A 84 1.65 -9.60 15.06
CA SER A 84 1.74 -9.04 16.42
C SER A 84 0.72 -7.93 16.66
N GLU A 85 0.24 -7.85 17.90
CA GLU A 85 -0.57 -6.73 18.37
C GLU A 85 0.30 -5.70 19.10
N MET A 86 0.02 -4.43 18.87
CA MET A 86 0.73 -3.32 19.48
C MET A 86 -0.18 -2.12 19.69
N GLU A 87 0.13 -1.31 20.70
CA GLU A 87 -0.48 0.00 20.88
C GLU A 87 0.22 1.03 20.00
N THR A 88 -0.55 1.97 19.48
CA THR A 88 -0.08 3.12 18.72
C THR A 88 -0.88 4.36 19.11
N LEU A 89 -0.25 5.52 19.08
CA LEU A 89 -0.96 6.79 19.29
C LEU A 89 -1.28 7.44 17.95
N LEU A 90 -2.53 7.85 17.77
CA LEU A 90 -2.95 8.76 16.72
C LEU A 90 -3.23 10.14 17.32
N SER A 91 -2.60 11.18 16.79
CA SER A 91 -2.87 12.54 17.27
C SER A 91 -4.32 12.93 16.99
N LYS A 92 -4.91 13.72 17.89
CA LYS A 92 -6.30 14.21 17.76
C LYS A 92 -6.58 14.88 16.42
N SER A 93 -5.66 15.70 15.93
CA SER A 93 -5.74 16.36 14.62
C SER A 93 -5.85 15.39 13.44
N LEU A 94 -5.23 14.22 13.52
CA LEU A 94 -5.30 13.22 12.46
C LEU A 94 -6.54 12.34 12.62
N ALA A 95 -6.96 12.06 13.86
CA ALA A 95 -8.19 11.33 14.18
C ALA A 95 -9.45 12.06 13.66
N GLU A 96 -9.55 13.37 13.85
CA GLU A 96 -10.71 14.17 13.39
C GLU A 96 -10.94 14.10 11.88
N ASN A 97 -9.88 13.85 11.11
CA ASN A 97 -9.93 13.77 9.65
C ASN A 97 -10.09 12.35 9.11
N ASN A 98 -10.04 11.33 9.97
CA ASN A 98 -10.05 9.93 9.54
C ASN A 98 -11.07 9.12 10.35
N ASN A 99 -12.05 8.53 9.68
CA ASN A 99 -12.97 7.58 10.30
C ASN A 99 -12.30 6.19 10.42
N ILE A 100 -11.63 5.96 11.54
CA ILE A 100 -11.01 4.67 11.87
C ILE A 100 -11.97 3.86 12.74
N GLU A 101 -12.38 2.70 12.25
CA GLU A 101 -13.32 1.83 12.95
C GLU A 101 -12.64 0.54 13.40
N ASN A 102 -13.03 0.03 14.57
CA ASN A 102 -12.58 -1.26 15.07
C ASN A 102 -13.02 -2.40 14.14
N GLY A 103 -12.17 -3.40 13.96
CA GLY A 103 -12.33 -4.55 13.06
C GLY A 103 -12.04 -4.24 11.58
N LYS A 104 -11.72 -2.98 11.23
CA LYS A 104 -11.34 -2.63 9.85
C LYS A 104 -9.83 -2.66 9.64
N LYS A 105 -9.46 -2.94 8.40
CA LYS A 105 -8.07 -2.93 7.93
C LYS A 105 -7.74 -1.58 7.32
N PHE A 106 -6.55 -1.08 7.62
CA PHE A 106 -6.04 0.16 7.09
C PHE A 106 -4.56 0.02 6.74
N LYS A 107 -4.09 0.89 5.86
CA LYS A 107 -2.67 1.07 5.61
C LYS A 107 -2.18 2.25 6.44
N PHE A 108 -1.23 2.01 7.34
CA PHE A 108 -0.67 3.04 8.20
C PHE A 108 0.80 3.31 7.87
N ILE A 109 1.22 4.56 8.05
CA ILE A 109 2.65 4.88 8.25
C ILE A 109 2.89 5.03 9.74
N LEU A 110 3.58 4.05 10.31
CA LEU A 110 4.00 4.06 11.71
C LEU A 110 5.36 4.74 11.82
N ARG A 111 5.51 5.66 12.77
CA ARG A 111 6.78 6.29 13.12
C ARG A 111 7.24 5.78 14.47
N SER A 112 8.47 5.29 14.55
CA SER A 112 9.09 4.91 15.82
C SER A 112 9.37 6.15 16.65
N GLY A 113 8.95 6.13 17.90
CA GLY A 113 9.18 7.21 18.85
C GLY A 113 8.23 7.10 20.03
N SER A 114 8.64 7.65 21.17
CA SER A 114 7.77 7.71 22.33
C SER A 114 6.67 8.75 22.09
N PRO A 115 5.40 8.40 22.30
CA PRO A 115 4.34 9.38 22.40
C PRO A 115 4.65 10.35 23.56
N LEU A 116 4.32 11.63 23.38
CA LEU A 116 4.48 12.61 24.43
C LEU A 116 3.41 12.35 25.51
N GLY A 117 3.82 12.04 26.74
CA GLY A 117 2.92 11.82 27.88
C GLY A 117 2.83 10.37 28.37
N GLU A 118 2.14 10.17 29.48
CA GLU A 118 1.99 8.86 30.14
C GLU A 118 0.96 7.93 29.47
N GLU A 119 0.25 8.42 28.46
CA GLU A 119 -0.96 7.77 27.94
C GLU A 119 -0.69 6.54 27.08
N SER A 120 0.57 6.34 26.69
CA SER A 120 0.98 5.14 25.97
C SER A 120 2.40 4.74 26.37
N LYS A 121 2.60 4.54 27.68
CA LYS A 121 3.86 4.01 28.26
C LYS A 121 4.36 2.73 27.59
N ASN A 122 3.49 2.02 26.87
CA ASN A 122 3.78 0.77 26.18
C ASN A 122 3.90 0.91 24.65
N SER A 123 3.65 2.08 24.06
CA SER A 123 3.86 2.28 22.62
C SER A 123 5.15 3.03 22.33
N ASN A 124 5.97 2.44 21.47
CA ASN A 124 7.08 3.13 20.82
C ASN A 124 6.72 3.57 19.40
N TRP A 125 5.42 3.68 19.08
CA TRP A 125 4.93 3.88 17.73
C TRP A 125 3.76 4.86 17.67
N ILE A 126 3.82 5.73 16.66
CA ILE A 126 2.85 6.78 16.41
C ILE A 126 2.32 6.62 14.99
N ILE A 127 1.01 6.65 14.80
CA ILE A 127 0.41 6.69 13.47
C ILE A 127 0.60 8.11 12.92
N SER A 128 1.36 8.21 11.83
CA SER A 128 1.69 9.49 11.18
C SER A 128 0.87 9.77 9.93
N LYS A 129 0.40 8.72 9.24
CA LYS A 129 -0.49 8.80 8.07
C LYS A 129 -1.37 7.56 7.99
N ILE A 130 -2.53 7.72 7.36
CA ILE A 130 -3.54 6.69 7.14
C ILE A 130 -3.90 6.71 5.65
N TYR A 131 -3.95 5.55 5.01
CA TYR A 131 -4.47 5.37 3.67
C TYR A 131 -5.68 4.43 3.73
N GLN A 132 -6.77 4.86 3.08
CA GLN A 132 -8.03 4.13 2.94
C GLN A 132 -8.08 3.37 1.62
#